data_AF-A0A3C0ZAK6-F1
#
_entry.id   AF-A0A3C0ZAK6-F1
#
_cell.length_a   1.000
_cell.length_b   1.000
_cell.length_c   1.000
_cell.angle_alpha   90.00
_cell.angle_beta   90.00
_cell.angle_gamma   90.00
#
_symmetry.space_group_name_H-M   'P 1'
#
loop_
_entity.id
_entity.type
_entity.pdbx_description
1 polymer ?
#
loop_
_entity_poly.entity_id
_entity_poly.type
_entity_poly.pdbx_seq_one_letter_code
_entity_poly.pdbx_strand_id
1 'polypeptide(L)'
;NKISLDNGLDMASGQCADDRFAYNELEMLILEACEELPPQDRELVIKSKFEGRSNKELMAAYGMAEQTVKNKLSRALKVIRKKLKDLMGLFV
;
A
#
# COMPACT_ATOMS: atom_id res chain seq x y z
N ASN A 1 20.10 1.60 5.31
CA ASN A 1 19.60 0.23 5.16
C ASN A 1 18.66 0.21 3.96
N LYS A 2 19.16 -0.14 2.78
CA LYS A 2 18.37 -0.20 1.54
C LYS A 2 17.48 -1.44 1.64
N ILE A 3 16.17 -1.26 1.56
CA ILE A 3 15.25 -2.38 1.37
C ILE A 3 15.36 -2.75 -0.11
N SER A 4 16.35 -3.57 -0.46
CA SER A 4 16.39 -4.25 -1.74
C SER A 4 15.32 -5.35 -1.69
N LEU A 5 14.19 -5.11 -2.34
CA LEU A 5 13.27 -6.17 -2.73
C LEU A 5 13.66 -6.59 -4.16
N ASP A 6 14.81 -7.24 -4.25
CA ASP A 6 15.07 -8.20 -5.31
C ASP A 6 14.32 -9.49 -4.92
N ASN A 7 12.99 -9.41 -4.89
CA ASN A 7 12.14 -10.58 -4.78
C ASN A 7 11.89 -11.05 -6.20
N GLY A 8 12.53 -12.16 -6.56
CA GLY A 8 12.45 -12.82 -7.85
C GLY A 8 11.01 -13.03 -8.32
N LEU A 9 10.55 -12.09 -9.14
CA LEU A 9 9.45 -12.30 -10.08
C LEU A 9 10.09 -12.58 -11.42
N ASP A 10 9.97 -13.85 -11.77
CA ASP A 10 10.40 -14.54 -12.97
C ASP A 10 10.63 -13.64 -14.21
N MET A 11 11.82 -13.82 -14.78
CA MET A 11 12.24 -13.41 -16.12
C MET A 11 11.47 -14.19 -17.20
N ALA A 12 10.14 -14.10 -17.20
CA ALA A 12 9.29 -14.82 -18.15
C ALA A 12 7.90 -14.17 -18.29
N SER A 13 7.82 -12.90 -18.71
CA SER A 13 6.71 -12.37 -19.52
C SER A 13 6.88 -10.87 -19.77
N GLY A 14 7.47 -10.52 -20.92
CA GLY A 14 7.33 -9.26 -21.65
C GLY A 14 6.78 -8.00 -20.96
N GLN A 15 7.35 -7.55 -19.83
CA GLN A 15 7.20 -6.16 -19.38
C GLN A 15 8.36 -5.34 -19.96
N CYS A 16 8.05 -4.29 -20.70
CA CYS A 16 9.07 -3.37 -21.21
C CYS A 16 9.59 -2.45 -20.09
N ALA A 17 10.70 -1.75 -20.32
CA ALA A 17 11.26 -0.81 -19.34
C ALA A 17 10.24 0.27 -18.91
N ASP A 18 9.32 0.64 -19.81
CA ASP A 18 8.27 1.62 -19.55
C ASP A 18 7.24 1.10 -18.54
N ASP A 19 6.87 -0.19 -18.60
CA ASP A 19 5.94 -0.79 -17.63
C ASP A 19 6.52 -0.77 -16.21
N ARG A 20 7.82 -1.07 -16.08
CA ARG A 20 8.53 -1.00 -14.79
C ARG A 20 8.60 0.43 -14.27
N PHE A 21 8.84 1.40 -15.16
CA PHE A 21 8.87 2.81 -14.78
C PHE A 21 7.50 3.28 -14.28
N ALA A 22 6.44 2.98 -15.02
CA ALA A 22 5.05 3.30 -14.64
C ALA A 22 4.64 2.64 -13.32
N TYR A 23 5.06 1.39 -13.08
CA TYR A 23 4.83 0.70 -11.82
C TYR A 23 5.48 1.43 -10.63
N ASN A 24 6.75 1.80 -10.77
CA ASN A 24 7.48 2.50 -9.70
C ASN A 24 6.86 3.89 -9.42
N GLU A 25 6.44 4.60 -10.46
CA GLU A 25 5.76 5.90 -10.32
C GLU A 25 4.43 5.75 -9.57
N LEU A 26 3.63 4.75 -9.93
CA LEU A 26 2.38 4.44 -9.23
C LEU A 26 2.64 4.06 -7.76
N GLU A 27 3.66 3.26 -7.49
CA GLU A 27 4.04 2.89 -6.12
C GLU A 27 4.41 4.13 -5.29
N MET A 28 5.21 5.04 -5.85
CA MET A 28 5.55 6.31 -5.19
C MET A 28 4.31 7.15 -4.87
N LEU A 29 3.36 7.26 -5.80
CA LEU A 29 2.11 7.99 -5.56
C LEU A 29 1.28 7.35 -4.45
N ILE A 30 1.24 6.01 -4.36
CA ILE A 30 0.55 5.32 -3.28
C ILE A 30 1.24 5.60 -1.94
N LEU A 31 2.57 5.57 -1.89
CA LEU A 31 3.33 5.87 -0.68
C LEU A 31 3.14 7.34 -0.24
N GLU A 32 3.15 8.28 -1.18
CA GLU A 32 2.82 9.68 -0.91
C GLU A 32 1.39 9.81 -0.35
N ALA A 33 0.43 9.11 -0.94
CA ALA A 33 -0.94 9.09 -0.44
C ALA A 33 -1.08 8.47 0.96
N CYS A 34 -0.16 7.60 1.35
CA CYS A 34 -0.12 7.03 2.70
C CYS A 34 0.33 8.06 3.76
N GLU A 35 1.02 9.14 3.38
CA GLU A 35 1.43 10.18 4.33
C GLU A 35 0.26 11.01 4.88
N GLU A 36 -0.90 11.00 4.20
CA GLU A 36 -2.16 11.61 4.70
C GLU A 36 -2.80 10.79 5.84
N LEU A 37 -2.31 9.58 6.09
CA LEU A 37 -2.85 8.71 7.14
C LEU A 37 -2.19 9.00 8.49
N PRO A 38 -2.94 8.81 9.60
CA PRO A 38 -2.33 8.72 10.92
C PRO A 38 -1.24 7.64 10.95
N PRO A 39 -0.13 7.82 11.70
CA PRO A 39 1.03 6.93 11.65
C PRO A 39 0.70 5.44 11.83
N GLN A 40 -0.20 5.11 12.74
CA GLN A 40 -0.62 3.73 13.01
C GLN A 40 -1.42 3.13 11.83
N ASP A 41 -2.29 3.92 11.20
CA ASP A 41 -3.10 3.46 10.07
C ASP A 41 -2.24 3.31 8.81
N ARG A 42 -1.25 4.19 8.62
CA ARG A 42 -0.21 4.06 7.59
C ARG A 42 0.56 2.75 7.75
N GLU A 43 1.06 2.46 8.95
CA GLU A 43 1.81 1.23 9.21
C GLU A 43 0.97 -0.02 8.91
N LEU A 44 -0.31 -0.03 9.31
CA LEU A 44 -1.24 -1.12 9.01
C LEU A 44 -1.41 -1.35 7.51
N VAL A 45 -1.56 -0.27 6.73
CA VAL A 45 -1.66 -0.38 5.27
C VAL A 45 -0.37 -0.91 4.68
N ILE A 46 0.79 -0.39 5.08
CA ILE A 46 2.10 -0.85 4.59
C ILE A 46 2.25 -2.35 4.84
N LYS A 47 2.00 -2.79 6.07
CA LYS A 47 2.07 -4.20 6.44
C LYS A 47 1.09 -5.08 5.67
N SER A 48 -0.15 -4.63 5.52
CA SER A 48 -1.18 -5.41 4.84
C SER A 48 -0.96 -5.50 3.32
N LYS A 49 -0.53 -4.41 2.69
CA LYS A 49 -0.51 -4.26 1.22
C LYS A 49 0.85 -4.49 0.59
N PHE A 50 1.92 -4.11 1.27
CA PHE A 50 3.28 -4.21 0.75
C PHE A 50 4.04 -5.37 1.38
N GLU A 51 3.84 -5.63 2.68
CA GLU A 51 4.47 -6.77 3.36
C GLU A 51 3.62 -8.06 3.34
N GLY A 52 2.39 -8.01 2.79
CA GLY A 52 1.51 -9.18 2.65
C GLY A 52 0.93 -9.74 3.96
N ARG A 53 0.97 -8.98 5.06
CA ARG A 53 0.44 -9.42 6.38
C ARG A 53 -1.06 -9.62 6.33
N SER A 54 -1.52 -10.74 6.86
CA SER A 54 -2.94 -11.06 7.01
C SER A 54 -3.58 -10.27 8.15
N ASN A 55 -4.91 -10.11 8.10
CA ASN A 55 -5.65 -9.47 9.19
C ASN A 55 -5.42 -10.18 10.53
N LYS A 56 -5.28 -11.51 10.54
CA LYS A 56 -5.01 -12.29 11.76
C LYS A 56 -3.65 -11.94 12.37
N GLU A 57 -2.61 -11.81 11.55
CA GLU A 57 -1.29 -11.38 12.03
C GLU A 57 -1.33 -9.94 12.57
N LEU A 58 -2.08 -9.04 11.93
CA LEU A 58 -2.25 -7.67 12.41
C LEU A 58 -3.04 -7.61 13.72
N MET A 59 -4.07 -8.43 13.89
CA MET A 59 -4.78 -8.55 15.17
C MET A 59 -3.83 -8.96 16.29
N ALA A 60 -3.01 -9.99 16.05
CA ALA A 60 -2.05 -10.50 17.03
C ALA A 60 -0.95 -9.47 17.36
N ALA A 61 -0.40 -8.78 16.34
CA ALA A 61 0.69 -7.82 16.53
C ALA A 61 0.26 -6.55 17.29
N TYR A 62 -0.98 -6.09 17.09
CA TYR A 62 -1.47 -4.83 17.65
C TYR A 62 -2.54 -4.99 18.75
N GLY A 63 -2.92 -6.23 19.09
CA GLY A 63 -3.94 -6.52 20.11
C GLY A 63 -5.34 -6.01 19.74
N MET A 64 -5.66 -5.93 18.44
CA MET A 64 -6.93 -5.38 17.95
C MET A 64 -7.93 -6.47 17.57
N ALA A 65 -9.22 -6.19 17.74
CA ALA A 65 -10.29 -7.03 17.21
C ALA A 65 -10.31 -7.03 15.67
N GLU A 66 -10.78 -8.12 15.07
CA GLU A 66 -10.82 -8.29 13.61
C GLU A 66 -11.58 -7.16 12.92
N GLN A 67 -12.73 -6.77 13.46
CA GLN A 67 -13.54 -5.69 12.92
C GLN A 67 -12.80 -4.34 12.96
N THR A 68 -11.99 -4.10 14.00
CA THR A 68 -11.18 -2.90 14.14
C THR A 68 -10.11 -2.83 13.05
N VAL A 69 -9.40 -3.92 12.81
CA VAL A 69 -8.40 -4.02 11.72
C VAL A 69 -9.05 -3.76 10.37
N LYS A 70 -10.17 -4.44 10.07
CA LYS A 70 -10.94 -4.24 8.82
C LYS A 70 -11.38 -2.78 8.66
N ASN A 71 -11.90 -2.16 9.72
CA ASN A 71 -12.37 -0.78 9.69
C ASN A 71 -11.22 0.22 9.49
N LYS A 72 -10.08 0.03 10.16
CA LYS A 72 -8.88 0.85 9.96
C LYS A 72 -8.37 0.74 8.52
N LEU A 73 -8.18 -0.47 8.01
CA LEU A 73 -7.75 -0.70 6.62
C LEU A 73 -8.74 -0.11 5.60
N SER A 74 -10.05 -0.31 5.80
CA SER A 74 -11.08 0.24 4.91
C SER A 74 -11.05 1.76 4.87
N ARG A 75 -10.95 2.43 6.03
CA ARG A 75 -10.87 3.89 6.12
C ARG A 75 -9.58 4.42 5.51
N ALA A 76 -8.45 3.81 5.82
CA ALA A 76 -7.16 4.20 5.26
C ALA A 76 -7.14 4.09 3.73
N LEU A 77 -7.66 3.00 3.17
CA LEU A 77 -7.76 2.83 1.72
C LEU A 77 -8.74 3.80 1.07
N LYS A 78 -9.74 4.33 1.78
CA LYS A 78 -10.59 5.42 1.25
C LYS A 78 -9.82 6.73 1.14
N VAL A 79 -9.01 7.06 2.15
CA VAL A 79 -8.16 8.26 2.13
C VAL A 79 -7.14 8.17 1.00
N ILE A 80 -6.44 7.03 0.88
CA ILE A 80 -5.46 6.81 -0.19
C ILE A 80 -6.10 6.97 -1.57
N ARG A 81 -7.26 6.31 -1.82
CA ARG A 81 -7.95 6.43 -3.11
C ARG A 81 -8.35 7.87 -3.43
N LYS A 82 -8.79 8.64 -2.44
CA LYS A 82 -9.13 10.05 -2.63
C LYS A 82 -7.89 10.85 -3.02
N LYS A 83 -6.81 10.72 -2.27
CA LYS A 83 -5.55 11.43 -2.54
C LYS A 83 -4.96 11.05 -3.90
N LEU A 84 -5.00 9.77 -4.27
CA LEU A 84 -4.57 9.30 -5.60
C LEU A 84 -5.40 9.92 -6.73
N LYS A 85 -6.72 10.04 -6.57
CA LYS A 85 -7.55 10.76 -7.54
C LYS A 85 -7.13 12.22 -7.68
N ASP A 86 -6.89 12.89 -6.55
CA ASP A 86 -6.47 14.29 -6.53
C ASP A 86 -5.10 14.47 -7.23
N LEU A 87 -4.12 13.59 -6.93
CA LEU A 87 -2.79 13.58 -7.55
C LEU A 87 -2.83 13.31 -9.06
N MET A 88 -3.72 12.43 -9.50
CA MET A 88 -3.90 12.09 -10.92
C MET A 88 -4.85 13.05 -11.66
N GLY A 89 -5.41 14.07 -10.99
CA GLY A 89 -6.38 14.99 -11.59
C GLY A 89 -7.71 14.32 -12.00
N LEU A 90 -8.04 13.17 -11.41
CA LEU A 90 -9.27 12.42 -11.71
C LEU A 90 -10.44 13.00 -10.91
N PHE A 91 -11.19 13.92 -11.50
CA PHE A 91 -12.47 14.39 -10.97
C PHE A 91 -13.58 13.38 -11.35
N VAL A 92 -14.12 12.66 -10.36
CA VAL A 92 -15.33 11.82 -10.50
C VAL A 92 -16.28 12.13 -9.36
#